data_AF-A0A094E957-F1
#
_entry.id   AF-A0A094E957-F1
#
_cell.length_a   1.000
_cell.length_b   1.000
_cell.length_c   1.000
_cell.angle_alpha   90.00
_cell.angle_beta   90.00
_cell.angle_gamma   90.00
#
_symmetry.space_group_name_H-M   'P 1'
#
loop_
_entity.id
_entity.type
_entity.pdbx_description
1 polymer ?
#
loop_
_entity_poly.entity_id
_entity_poly.type
_entity_poly.pdbx_seq_one_letter_code
_entity_poly.pdbx_strand_id
1 'polypeptide(L)'
;MAHQAHAIPWGVLSSNFKFTSKSARHGDETNLFPRKNPAQGKELMYFAHGFAQAVESMSRTERENYPSSYDVTGSNDLLIDDVTESKIRNTVRRYRMAITRGKQRGYCPSPCPVTYMHGCTCPLSPVDRSILPWKLEDNLNQCVEYPSPHHDSTELFKTLLLHGQIDALLRIAAQPSASIEIIWAPVCCRGQIGWGELMRSTLMSYICLNVSFLKPETYDATARAAYLREEHRNPPTKPEDLDYRKAEGYERMLKRCTARAAYGVHLYPHQEFFGVGPDGSVDQNWRDSNPTMPVLETHNLHEYMPLRSDIPVVTRYLQQKGLPLELAPEVLDHAEYIPRRRLPIADDPLHPENSEELRKYLKYCWKLLVWCNVVAEGTGKKINWVYEITQCILDLWGVDELKRRTIHYYVIDREYLQLPRVDGYSFI
;
A
#
# COMPACT_ATOMS: atom_id res chain seq x y z
N MET A 1 -14.61 1.48 -15.37
CA MET A 1 -13.43 1.62 -16.28
C MET A 1 -12.18 1.68 -15.42
N ALA A 2 -11.06 1.18 -15.93
CA ALA A 2 -9.77 1.33 -15.26
C ALA A 2 -9.46 2.81 -14.99
N HIS A 3 -8.85 3.12 -13.86
CA HIS A 3 -8.51 4.47 -13.45
C HIS A 3 -7.39 5.05 -14.36
N GLN A 4 -7.48 6.32 -14.74
CA GLN A 4 -6.56 6.96 -15.71
C GLN A 4 -6.49 6.24 -17.08
N ALA A 5 -7.59 5.62 -17.55
CA ALA A 5 -7.60 4.88 -18.83
C ALA A 5 -7.28 5.71 -20.09
N HIS A 6 -7.33 7.04 -20.01
CA HIS A 6 -6.94 7.93 -21.10
C HIS A 6 -5.42 8.21 -21.13
N ALA A 7 -4.73 8.02 -20.00
CA ALA A 7 -3.30 8.34 -19.85
C ALA A 7 -2.42 7.08 -19.75
N ILE A 8 -2.97 5.98 -19.21
CA ILE A 8 -2.24 4.73 -18.99
C ILE A 8 -2.76 3.67 -19.97
N PRO A 9 -1.89 2.98 -20.73
CA PRO A 9 -2.28 2.02 -21.75
C PRO A 9 -2.66 0.66 -21.15
N TRP A 10 -3.65 0.62 -20.25
CA TRP A 10 -4.07 -0.59 -19.53
C TRP A 10 -4.49 -1.74 -20.45
N GLY A 11 -5.07 -1.42 -21.62
CA GLY A 11 -5.43 -2.42 -22.62
C GLY A 11 -4.23 -3.21 -23.11
N VAL A 12 -3.07 -2.55 -23.27
CA VAL A 12 -1.81 -3.20 -23.68
C VAL A 12 -1.30 -4.14 -22.59
N LEU A 13 -1.35 -3.72 -21.33
CA LEU A 13 -0.96 -4.61 -20.23
C LEU A 13 -1.90 -5.81 -20.13
N SER A 14 -3.22 -5.57 -20.08
CA SER A 14 -4.21 -6.64 -19.90
C SER A 14 -4.21 -7.63 -21.08
N SER A 15 -4.03 -7.18 -22.32
CA SER A 15 -4.01 -8.07 -23.49
C SER A 15 -2.84 -9.05 -23.48
N ASN A 16 -1.71 -8.67 -22.87
CA ASN A 16 -0.52 -9.50 -22.76
C ASN A 16 -0.68 -10.70 -21.82
N PHE A 17 -1.70 -10.67 -20.95
CA PHE A 17 -1.97 -11.76 -20.02
C PHE A 17 -3.33 -12.43 -20.30
N LYS A 18 -3.38 -13.73 -20.08
CA LYS A 18 -4.59 -14.54 -20.14
C LYS A 18 -4.85 -15.15 -18.77
N PHE A 19 -6.07 -14.98 -18.26
CA PHE A 19 -6.52 -15.69 -17.07
C PHE A 19 -6.63 -17.18 -17.40
N THR A 20 -5.93 -18.01 -16.63
CA THR A 20 -6.04 -19.47 -16.74
C THR A 20 -6.25 -20.03 -15.34
N SER A 21 -7.33 -20.77 -15.18
CA SER A 21 -7.57 -21.57 -13.99
C SER A 21 -6.82 -22.89 -14.11
N LYS A 22 -6.25 -23.36 -12.99
CA LYS A 22 -5.66 -24.70 -12.85
C LYS A 22 -4.73 -25.05 -14.02
N SER A 23 -3.71 -24.22 -14.22
CA SER A 23 -2.77 -24.44 -15.32
C SER A 23 -1.87 -25.64 -15.04
N ALA A 24 -2.10 -26.74 -15.76
CA ALA A 24 -1.26 -27.94 -15.68
C ALA A 24 0.24 -27.69 -15.93
N ARG A 25 0.59 -26.62 -16.67
CA ARG A 25 1.99 -26.22 -16.93
C ARG A 25 2.65 -25.54 -15.72
N HIS A 26 1.84 -25.05 -14.79
CA HIS A 26 2.26 -24.27 -13.63
C HIS A 26 1.71 -24.91 -12.35
N GLY A 27 1.80 -26.24 -12.23
CA GLY A 27 1.42 -26.94 -11.01
C GLY A 27 -0.05 -26.75 -10.59
N ASP A 28 -0.96 -26.62 -11.55
CA ASP A 28 -2.39 -26.34 -11.32
C ASP A 28 -2.68 -25.00 -10.62
N GLU A 29 -1.78 -24.03 -10.76
CA GLU A 29 -1.99 -22.66 -10.30
C GLU A 29 -3.05 -21.93 -11.14
N THR A 30 -3.81 -21.06 -10.47
CA THR A 30 -4.72 -20.11 -11.10
C THR A 30 -4.06 -18.73 -11.11
N ASN A 31 -3.83 -18.16 -12.28
CA ASN A 31 -3.20 -16.84 -12.40
C ASN A 31 -3.45 -16.19 -13.78
N LEU A 32 -2.96 -14.98 -13.94
CA LEU A 32 -2.78 -14.31 -15.23
C LEU A 32 -1.44 -14.74 -15.83
N PHE A 33 -1.48 -15.55 -16.89
CA PHE A 33 -0.28 -16.07 -17.55
C PHE A 33 0.07 -15.31 -18.83
N PRO A 34 1.36 -15.15 -19.15
CA PRO A 34 1.78 -14.47 -20.36
C PRO A 34 1.30 -15.18 -21.63
N ARG A 35 0.80 -14.42 -22.62
CA ARG A 35 0.38 -14.97 -23.91
C ARG A 35 1.51 -15.40 -24.83
N LYS A 36 2.77 -15.04 -24.54
CA LYS A 36 3.96 -15.38 -25.33
C LYS A 36 3.90 -14.90 -26.78
N ASN A 37 3.26 -13.77 -27.03
CA ASN A 37 3.28 -13.16 -28.36
C ASN A 37 4.70 -12.58 -28.65
N PRO A 38 5.15 -12.48 -29.90
CA PRO A 38 6.51 -12.00 -30.21
C PRO A 38 6.79 -10.54 -29.82
N ALA A 39 5.75 -9.72 -29.66
CA ALA A 39 5.85 -8.30 -29.29
C ALA A 39 5.75 -8.05 -27.78
N GLN A 40 5.54 -9.10 -26.98
CA GLN A 40 5.11 -9.01 -25.59
C GLN A 40 6.08 -8.18 -24.74
N GLY A 41 7.38 -8.41 -24.86
CA GLY A 41 8.36 -7.63 -24.12
C GLY A 41 8.30 -6.14 -24.46
N LYS A 42 8.19 -5.80 -25.75
CA LYS A 42 8.05 -4.42 -26.22
C LYS A 42 6.75 -3.77 -25.75
N GLU A 43 5.65 -4.51 -25.76
CA GLU A 43 4.34 -4.04 -25.30
C GLU A 43 4.32 -3.79 -23.78
N LEU A 44 4.93 -4.66 -23.00
CA LEU A 44 5.07 -4.48 -21.55
C LEU A 44 5.99 -3.29 -21.21
N MET A 45 7.08 -3.10 -21.97
CA MET A 45 7.93 -1.91 -21.83
C MET A 45 7.19 -0.63 -22.24
N TYR A 46 6.41 -0.66 -23.33
CA TYR A 46 5.55 0.45 -23.73
C TYR A 46 4.56 0.83 -22.62
N PHE A 47 3.96 -0.17 -21.97
CA PHE A 47 3.12 0.09 -20.79
C PHE A 47 3.89 0.75 -19.65
N ALA A 48 5.07 0.22 -19.28
CA ALA A 48 5.87 0.78 -18.20
C ALA A 48 6.29 2.23 -18.46
N HIS A 49 6.67 2.56 -19.70
CA HIS A 49 6.97 3.94 -20.10
C HIS A 49 5.74 4.85 -20.07
N GLY A 50 4.61 4.40 -20.61
CA GLY A 50 3.38 5.21 -20.59
C GLY A 50 2.89 5.49 -19.17
N PHE A 51 2.99 4.52 -18.27
CA PHE A 51 2.66 4.72 -16.86
C PHE A 51 3.63 5.69 -16.18
N ALA A 52 4.95 5.52 -16.39
CA ALA A 52 5.96 6.43 -15.85
C ALA A 52 5.71 7.88 -16.30
N GLN A 53 5.47 8.10 -17.59
CA GLN A 53 5.13 9.41 -18.15
C GLN A 53 3.86 10.00 -17.53
N ALA A 54 2.84 9.19 -17.29
CA ALA A 54 1.61 9.65 -16.64
C ALA A 54 1.86 10.11 -15.20
N VAL A 55 2.69 9.39 -14.43
CA VAL A 55 3.08 9.80 -13.07
C VAL A 55 3.91 11.09 -13.11
N GLU A 56 4.93 11.16 -13.95
CA GLU A 56 5.81 12.34 -14.08
C GLU A 56 5.00 13.58 -14.49
N SER A 57 4.11 13.45 -15.48
CA SER A 57 3.26 14.54 -15.94
C SER A 57 2.37 15.08 -14.82
N MET A 58 1.69 14.19 -14.09
CA MET A 58 0.81 14.57 -12.98
C MET A 58 1.58 15.09 -11.77
N SER A 59 2.81 14.62 -11.56
CA SER A 59 3.68 15.11 -10.48
C SER A 59 4.11 16.54 -10.72
N ARG A 60 4.43 16.91 -11.97
CA ARG A 60 4.73 18.31 -12.32
C ARG A 60 3.55 19.23 -12.01
N THR A 61 2.35 18.87 -12.45
CA THR A 61 1.13 19.65 -12.14
C THR A 61 0.84 19.69 -10.64
N GLU A 62 1.03 18.58 -9.93
CA GLU A 62 0.84 18.56 -8.47
C GLU A 62 1.87 19.46 -7.76
N ARG A 63 3.13 19.48 -8.23
CA ARG A 63 4.22 20.29 -7.67
C ARG A 63 3.97 21.80 -7.78
N GLU A 64 3.22 22.25 -8.79
CA GLU A 64 2.82 23.65 -9.00
C GLU A 64 1.90 24.18 -7.88
N ASN A 65 1.23 23.30 -7.13
CA ASN A 65 0.39 23.68 -5.99
C ASN A 65 1.18 24.11 -4.75
N TYR A 66 2.51 23.99 -4.76
CA TYR A 66 3.39 24.22 -3.61
C TYR A 66 4.50 25.24 -3.97
N PRO A 67 5.03 26.01 -2.99
CA PRO A 67 6.14 26.94 -3.21
C PRO A 67 7.30 26.34 -4.01
N SER A 68 7.88 27.09 -4.94
CA SER A 68 8.99 26.62 -5.79
C SER A 68 10.28 26.33 -5.00
N SER A 69 10.46 27.00 -3.87
CA SER A 69 11.59 26.85 -2.96
C SER A 69 11.11 27.01 -1.51
N TYR A 70 11.89 26.45 -0.58
CA TYR A 70 11.64 26.56 0.85
C TYR A 70 12.92 27.04 1.54
N ASP A 71 12.75 27.85 2.59
CA ASP A 71 13.87 28.35 3.37
C ASP A 71 14.44 27.26 4.29
N VAL A 72 15.75 27.33 4.51
CA VAL A 72 16.42 26.47 5.49
C VAL A 72 16.05 26.98 6.89
N THR A 73 15.48 26.09 7.69
CA THR A 73 15.01 26.40 9.04
C THR A 73 16.07 26.06 10.08
N GLY A 74 16.07 26.79 11.20
CA GLY A 74 16.92 26.50 12.35
C GLY A 74 16.54 25.20 13.07
N SER A 75 17.42 24.68 13.92
CA SER A 75 17.21 23.39 14.62
C SER A 75 15.98 23.36 15.54
N ASN A 76 15.47 24.52 15.97
CA ASN A 76 14.32 24.64 16.88
C ASN A 76 13.02 25.01 16.15
N ASP A 77 13.06 25.23 14.84
CA ASP A 77 11.87 25.56 14.06
C ASP A 77 11.02 24.31 13.84
N LEU A 78 9.70 24.51 13.84
CA LEU A 78 8.73 23.45 13.61
C LEU A 78 8.50 23.29 12.11
N LEU A 79 8.90 22.14 11.57
CA LEU A 79 8.61 21.73 10.19
C LEU A 79 7.19 21.16 10.05
N ILE A 80 6.64 20.65 11.15
CA ILE A 80 5.26 20.18 11.25
C ILE A 80 4.48 21.20 12.09
N ASP A 81 3.61 21.98 11.45
CA ASP A 81 2.74 22.95 12.13
C ASP A 81 1.57 22.26 12.88
N ASP A 82 0.83 23.03 13.70
CA ASP A 82 -0.24 22.48 14.55
C ASP A 82 -1.39 21.89 13.72
N VAL A 83 -1.66 22.47 12.55
CA VAL A 83 -2.71 22.00 11.64
C VAL A 83 -2.32 20.63 11.08
N THR A 84 -1.08 20.47 10.62
CA THR A 84 -0.51 19.23 10.11
C THR A 84 -0.46 18.18 11.20
N GLU A 85 0.05 18.54 12.38
CA GLU A 85 0.12 17.66 13.55
C GLU A 85 -1.27 17.10 13.89
N SER A 86 -2.30 17.95 13.94
CA SER A 86 -3.65 17.53 14.29
C SER A 86 -4.23 16.47 13.34
N LYS A 87 -3.88 16.53 12.05
CA LYS A 87 -4.33 15.56 11.03
C LYS A 87 -3.65 14.20 11.19
N ILE A 88 -2.36 14.18 11.48
CA ILE A 88 -1.56 12.95 11.55
C ILE A 88 -1.55 12.27 12.92
N ARG A 89 -1.84 13.04 13.98
CA ARG A 89 -1.73 12.66 15.40
C ARG A 89 -2.28 11.27 15.71
N ASN A 90 -3.49 10.96 15.25
CA ASN A 90 -4.14 9.68 15.55
C ASN A 90 -3.42 8.49 14.88
N THR A 91 -2.94 8.68 13.65
CA THR A 91 -2.16 7.66 12.94
C THR A 91 -0.81 7.47 13.61
N VAL A 92 -0.15 8.56 14.02
CA VAL A 92 1.14 8.48 14.73
C VAL A 92 1.04 7.67 16.01
N ARG A 93 0.00 7.95 16.80
CA ARG A 93 -0.27 7.18 18.02
C ARG A 93 -0.54 5.72 17.74
N ARG A 94 -1.40 5.43 16.75
CA ARG A 94 -1.78 4.06 16.40
C ARG A 94 -0.54 3.20 16.12
N TYR A 95 0.40 3.69 15.30
CA TYR A 95 1.60 2.90 15.00
C TYR A 95 2.58 2.85 16.20
N ARG A 96 2.78 3.95 16.95
CA ARG A 96 3.65 3.96 18.15
C ARG A 96 3.13 2.98 19.22
N MET A 97 1.81 2.88 19.39
CA MET A 97 1.18 1.90 20.28
C MET A 97 1.40 0.45 19.80
N ALA A 98 1.32 0.21 18.50
CA ALA A 98 1.56 -1.13 17.94
C ALA A 98 3.03 -1.59 18.14
N ILE A 99 3.99 -0.67 18.00
CA ILE A 99 5.42 -0.91 18.17
C ILE A 99 5.80 -1.22 19.63
N THR A 100 5.13 -0.61 20.60
CA THR A 100 5.50 -0.67 22.04
C THR A 100 4.86 -1.81 22.85
N ARG A 101 4.12 -2.73 22.20
CA ARG A 101 3.38 -3.85 22.86
C ARG A 101 4.24 -4.85 23.69
N GLY A 102 5.54 -4.64 23.88
CA GLY A 102 6.42 -5.57 24.63
C GLY A 102 7.35 -4.98 25.70
N LYS A 103 7.51 -3.66 25.83
CA LYS A 103 8.35 -3.04 26.86
C LYS A 103 7.75 -1.69 27.23
N GLN A 104 7.61 -1.44 28.54
CA GLN A 104 7.16 -0.19 29.18
C GLN A 104 6.48 0.83 28.26
N ARG A 105 5.14 0.85 28.36
CA ARG A 105 4.19 1.89 27.94
C ARG A 105 4.87 3.11 27.30
N GLY A 106 4.60 3.38 26.02
CA GLY A 106 4.92 4.66 25.41
C GLY A 106 4.41 5.79 26.31
N TYR A 107 5.32 6.40 27.06
CA TYR A 107 5.00 7.50 27.94
C TYR A 107 4.58 8.68 27.03
N CYS A 108 3.33 9.14 27.09
CA CYS A 108 3.16 10.60 26.92
C CYS A 108 3.98 11.20 28.07
N PRO A 109 4.89 12.16 27.81
CA PRO A 109 5.66 12.80 28.87
C PRO A 109 4.71 13.14 30.03
N SER A 110 5.01 12.61 31.21
CA SER A 110 4.20 12.93 32.36
C SER A 110 4.35 14.43 32.64
N PRO A 111 3.25 15.11 33.01
CA PRO A 111 1.92 14.57 33.31
C PRO A 111 0.94 14.67 32.10
N CYS A 112 0.61 13.56 31.42
CA CYS A 112 -0.64 13.46 30.63
C CYS A 112 -1.78 13.11 31.62
N PRO A 113 -2.79 13.97 31.79
CA PRO A 113 -3.91 13.73 32.72
C PRO A 113 -4.89 12.64 32.24
N VAL A 114 -4.67 12.02 31.07
CA VAL A 114 -5.58 11.03 30.50
C VAL A 114 -5.11 9.63 30.85
N THR A 115 -5.73 9.04 31.87
CA THR A 115 -5.60 7.63 32.23
C THR A 115 -6.09 6.73 31.10
N TYR A 116 -5.14 6.12 30.38
CA TYR A 116 -5.09 4.75 29.84
C TYR A 116 -6.30 4.06 29.16
N MET A 117 -7.47 4.65 29.01
CA MET A 117 -8.63 4.03 28.35
C MET A 117 -9.30 4.88 27.27
N HIS A 118 -8.96 6.16 27.18
CA HIS A 118 -9.30 6.99 26.02
C HIS A 118 -7.99 7.59 25.51
N GLY A 119 -7.64 7.31 24.24
CA GLY A 119 -6.36 7.71 23.67
C GLY A 119 -5.94 9.13 24.04
N CYS A 120 -4.90 9.26 24.87
CA CYS A 120 -4.38 10.53 25.38
C CYS A 120 -4.23 11.54 24.23
N THR A 121 -4.76 12.77 24.35
CA THR A 121 -4.83 13.78 23.29
C THR A 121 -3.59 14.67 23.16
N CYS A 122 -2.50 14.39 23.89
CA CYS A 122 -1.20 15.08 23.84
C CYS A 122 -0.71 15.38 22.39
N PRO A 123 -0.41 16.63 22.03
CA PRO A 123 0.27 16.94 20.77
C PRO A 123 1.59 16.16 20.60
N LEU A 124 2.02 15.97 19.36
CA LEU A 124 3.39 15.50 19.08
C LEU A 124 4.42 16.42 19.74
N SER A 125 5.54 15.86 20.20
CA SER A 125 6.57 16.63 20.86
C SER A 125 7.19 17.66 19.91
N PRO A 126 7.69 18.81 20.39
CA PRO A 126 8.42 19.75 19.53
C PRO A 126 9.61 19.12 18.80
N VAL A 127 10.22 18.09 19.39
CA VAL A 127 11.31 17.31 18.79
C VAL A 127 10.82 16.51 17.59
N ASP A 128 9.69 15.81 17.70
CA ASP A 128 9.09 15.05 16.58
C ASP A 128 8.71 15.97 15.39
N ARG A 129 8.49 17.26 15.69
CA ARG A 129 8.00 18.25 14.74
C ARG A 129 9.11 19.11 14.14
N SER A 130 10.36 18.94 14.57
CA SER A 130 11.52 19.71 14.11
C SER A 130 12.34 18.96 13.05
N ILE A 131 13.54 19.46 12.75
CA ILE A 131 14.48 18.81 11.83
C ILE A 131 15.13 17.54 12.42
N LEU A 132 15.11 17.39 13.75
CA LEU A 132 15.89 16.36 14.45
C LEU A 132 15.58 14.91 14.02
N PRO A 133 14.33 14.48 13.81
CA PRO A 133 14.03 13.12 13.38
C PRO A 133 14.64 12.77 12.02
N TRP A 134 14.93 13.77 11.20
CA TRP A 134 15.38 13.61 9.82
C TRP A 134 16.90 13.68 9.67
N LYS A 135 17.62 14.09 10.73
CA LYS A 135 19.08 14.06 10.78
C LYS A 135 19.53 12.64 11.12
N LEU A 136 19.91 11.86 10.11
CA LEU A 136 20.43 10.52 10.31
C LEU A 136 21.96 10.59 10.31
N GLU A 137 22.58 10.22 11.42
CA GLU A 137 24.03 9.94 11.42
C GLU A 137 24.26 8.56 10.78
N ASP A 138 25.28 8.45 9.93
CA ASP A 138 25.62 7.33 9.01
C ASP A 138 25.84 5.93 9.65
N ASN A 139 25.33 5.66 10.84
CA ASN A 139 25.47 4.38 11.55
C ASN A 139 24.38 3.36 11.18
N LEU A 140 23.93 3.33 9.92
CA LEU A 140 22.96 2.34 9.40
C LEU A 140 23.46 0.89 9.47
N ASN A 141 24.76 0.68 9.69
CA ASN A 141 25.38 -0.64 9.78
C ASN A 141 25.20 -1.34 11.14
N GLN A 142 24.60 -0.69 12.13
CA GLN A 142 24.32 -1.32 13.41
C GLN A 142 22.81 -1.42 13.61
N CYS A 143 22.28 -2.64 13.79
CA CYS A 143 20.93 -2.83 14.33
C CYS A 143 20.93 -2.34 15.77
N VAL A 144 20.86 -1.01 15.96
CA VAL A 144 20.83 -0.36 17.27
C VAL A 144 19.44 -0.54 17.89
N GLU A 145 19.44 -0.63 19.22
CA GLU A 145 18.35 -0.95 20.13
C GLU A 145 16.95 -0.42 19.74
N TYR A 146 15.93 -1.21 20.10
CA TYR A 146 14.54 -0.97 19.75
C TYR A 146 13.83 -0.11 20.80
N PRO A 147 13.03 0.91 20.41
CA PRO A 147 12.85 1.46 19.06
C PRO A 147 13.99 2.42 18.65
N SER A 148 14.52 2.28 17.43
CA SER A 148 15.53 3.23 16.94
C SER A 148 14.84 4.51 16.43
N PRO A 149 15.43 5.70 16.66
CA PRO A 149 14.89 6.96 16.14
C PRO A 149 14.60 6.94 14.64
N HIS A 150 15.40 6.19 13.87
CA HIS A 150 15.27 6.07 12.41
C HIS A 150 13.96 5.41 11.96
N HIS A 151 13.49 4.41 12.71
CA HIS A 151 12.26 3.70 12.35
C HIS A 151 11.01 4.55 12.60
N ASP A 152 10.99 5.31 13.69
CA ASP A 152 9.88 6.22 13.99
C ASP A 152 9.82 7.36 12.98
N SER A 153 10.96 7.95 12.59
CA SER A 153 11.01 8.95 11.51
C SER A 153 10.47 8.40 10.19
N THR A 154 10.76 7.13 9.86
CA THR A 154 10.27 6.51 8.63
C THR A 154 8.75 6.29 8.65
N GLU A 155 8.18 5.88 9.79
CA GLU A 155 6.72 5.77 9.94
C GLU A 155 6.03 7.13 9.99
N LEU A 156 6.66 8.14 10.60
CA LEU A 156 6.19 9.53 10.57
C LEU A 156 6.16 10.07 9.14
N PHE A 157 7.20 9.81 8.34
CA PHE A 157 7.25 10.17 6.93
C PHE A 157 6.12 9.54 6.12
N LYS A 158 5.94 8.22 6.25
CA LYS A 158 4.84 7.50 5.62
C LYS A 158 3.50 8.10 6.05
N THR A 159 3.34 8.45 7.33
CA THR A 159 2.12 9.07 7.85
C THR A 159 1.84 10.41 7.18
N LEU A 160 2.84 11.29 7.05
CA LEU A 160 2.70 12.56 6.34
C LEU A 160 2.27 12.35 4.89
N LEU A 161 2.84 11.36 4.19
CA LEU A 161 2.45 10.98 2.82
C LEU A 161 1.00 10.50 2.75
N LEU A 162 0.59 9.58 3.63
CA LEU A 162 -0.77 9.02 3.67
C LEU A 162 -1.83 10.11 3.88
N HIS A 163 -1.50 11.11 4.69
CA HIS A 163 -2.39 12.24 4.97
C HIS A 163 -2.26 13.38 3.94
N GLY A 164 -1.41 13.25 2.93
CA GLY A 164 -1.24 14.28 1.90
C GLY A 164 -0.62 15.57 2.41
N GLN A 165 0.21 15.51 3.45
CA GLN A 165 0.90 16.66 4.03
C GLN A 165 2.19 16.96 3.23
N ILE A 166 2.03 17.19 1.93
CA ILE A 166 3.14 17.30 0.96
C ILE A 166 3.95 18.57 1.19
N ASP A 167 3.31 19.68 1.56
CA ASP A 167 4.02 20.92 1.88
C ASP A 167 5.03 20.73 3.03
N ALA A 168 4.62 20.04 4.10
CA ALA A 168 5.51 19.70 5.20
C ALA A 168 6.66 18.78 4.75
N LEU A 169 6.38 17.78 3.90
CA LEU A 169 7.40 16.90 3.35
C LEU A 169 8.40 17.63 2.46
N LEU A 170 7.94 18.58 1.63
CA LEU A 170 8.82 19.39 0.78
C LEU A 170 9.66 20.36 1.62
N ARG A 171 9.12 20.93 2.70
CA ARG A 171 9.90 21.72 3.68
C ARG A 171 11.01 20.90 4.33
N ILE A 172 10.70 19.65 4.73
CA ILE A 172 11.69 18.72 5.30
C ILE A 172 12.74 18.37 4.24
N ALA A 173 12.33 18.08 3.00
CA ALA A 173 13.23 17.73 1.90
C ALA A 173 14.18 18.86 1.50
N ALA A 174 13.76 20.12 1.68
CA ALA A 174 14.61 21.28 1.43
C ALA A 174 15.72 21.47 2.47
N GLN A 175 15.66 20.79 3.62
CA GLN A 175 16.68 20.94 4.67
C GLN A 175 17.94 20.15 4.30
N PRO A 176 19.13 20.78 4.20
CA PRO A 176 20.36 20.08 3.79
C PRO A 176 20.79 18.94 4.73
N SER A 177 20.33 18.97 5.97
CA SER A 177 20.62 17.95 6.98
C SER A 177 19.58 16.82 7.02
N ALA A 178 18.51 16.88 6.21
CA ALA A 178 17.50 15.85 6.17
C ALA A 178 17.95 14.70 5.26
N SER A 179 17.96 13.50 5.79
CA SER A 179 18.42 12.29 5.09
C SER A 179 17.25 11.45 4.57
N ILE A 180 16.35 12.07 3.80
CA ILE A 180 15.09 11.42 3.35
C ILE A 180 15.37 10.30 2.34
N GLU A 181 16.39 10.46 1.51
CA GLU A 181 16.83 9.47 0.53
C GLU A 181 17.35 8.19 1.18
N ILE A 182 17.90 8.29 2.39
CA ILE A 182 18.41 7.15 3.16
C ILE A 182 17.25 6.25 3.62
N ILE A 183 16.13 6.84 4.02
CA ILE A 183 14.96 6.09 4.51
C ILE A 183 14.03 5.59 3.40
N TRP A 184 14.42 5.72 2.12
CA TRP A 184 13.68 5.16 0.98
C TRP A 184 13.62 3.63 1.01
N ALA A 185 14.75 2.97 1.19
CA ALA A 185 14.86 1.51 1.24
C ALA A 185 16.01 1.06 2.16
N PRO A 186 16.00 1.46 3.45
CA PRO A 186 17.06 1.09 4.38
C PRO A 186 17.08 -0.44 4.54
N VAL A 187 18.29 -1.00 4.52
CA VAL A 187 18.50 -2.42 4.82
C VAL A 187 18.36 -2.59 6.33
N CYS A 188 17.37 -3.35 6.78
CA CYS A 188 17.20 -3.70 8.19
C CYS A 188 17.16 -5.22 8.36
N CYS A 189 17.70 -5.70 9.48
CA CYS A 189 17.60 -7.10 9.92
C CYS A 189 16.14 -7.60 10.09
N ARG A 190 15.14 -6.70 10.05
CA ARG A 190 13.70 -7.00 10.14
C ARG A 190 12.91 -6.76 8.84
N GLY A 191 13.60 -6.68 7.70
CA GLY A 191 12.98 -6.53 6.38
C GLY A 191 13.01 -5.11 5.82
N GLN A 192 12.28 -4.88 4.72
CA GLN A 192 12.20 -3.58 4.06
C GLN A 192 11.25 -2.67 4.84
N ILE A 193 11.80 -1.61 5.45
CA ILE A 193 11.03 -0.71 6.33
C ILE A 193 10.91 0.71 5.78
N GLY A 194 11.53 0.99 4.64
CA GLY A 194 11.56 2.33 4.04
C GLY A 194 10.23 2.82 3.50
N TRP A 195 10.16 4.11 3.18
CA TRP A 195 8.97 4.68 2.56
C TRP A 195 8.76 4.22 1.10
N GLY A 196 9.76 3.60 0.47
CA GLY A 196 9.60 2.88 -0.79
C GLY A 196 8.63 1.71 -0.70
N GLU A 197 8.43 1.10 0.47
CA GLU A 197 7.43 0.04 0.64
C GLU A 197 5.99 0.57 0.54
N LEU A 198 5.75 1.81 0.98
CA LEU A 198 4.45 2.48 0.78
C LEU A 198 4.16 2.59 -0.71
N MET A 199 5.12 3.09 -1.49
CA MET A 199 4.99 3.22 -2.94
C MET A 199 4.74 1.86 -3.60
N ARG A 200 5.55 0.84 -3.28
CA ARG A 200 5.46 -0.48 -3.92
C ARG A 200 4.17 -1.23 -3.59
N SER A 201 3.69 -1.18 -2.34
CA SER A 201 2.39 -1.79 -1.97
C SER A 201 1.22 -1.04 -2.62
N THR A 202 1.30 0.28 -2.69
CA THR A 202 0.33 1.10 -3.43
C THR A 202 0.32 0.76 -4.92
N LEU A 203 1.49 0.65 -5.54
CA LEU A 203 1.65 0.32 -6.96
C LEU A 203 1.09 -1.07 -7.28
N MET A 204 1.41 -2.07 -6.45
CA MET A 204 0.96 -3.45 -6.64
C MET A 204 -0.56 -3.57 -6.56
N SER A 205 -1.20 -2.98 -5.55
CA SER A 205 -2.66 -2.98 -5.46
C SER A 205 -3.32 -2.20 -6.61
N TYR A 206 -2.75 -1.07 -7.00
CA TYR A 206 -3.26 -0.25 -8.09
C TYR A 206 -3.20 -0.98 -9.44
N ILE A 207 -2.05 -1.59 -9.79
CA ILE A 207 -1.91 -2.34 -11.05
C ILE A 207 -2.79 -3.60 -11.04
N CYS A 208 -2.76 -4.38 -9.96
CA CYS A 208 -3.51 -5.63 -9.86
C CYS A 208 -5.01 -5.40 -10.05
N LEU A 209 -5.61 -4.47 -9.29
CA LEU A 209 -7.05 -4.21 -9.36
C LEU A 209 -7.48 -3.62 -10.71
N ASN A 210 -6.68 -2.73 -11.32
CA ASN A 210 -7.00 -2.19 -12.65
C ASN A 210 -6.95 -3.27 -13.74
N VAL A 211 -5.98 -4.18 -13.69
CA VAL A 211 -5.90 -5.29 -14.67
C VAL A 211 -7.01 -6.30 -14.45
N SER A 212 -7.31 -6.68 -13.20
CA SER A 212 -8.42 -7.58 -12.88
C SER A 212 -9.78 -6.98 -13.32
N PHE A 213 -9.97 -5.66 -13.17
CA PHE A 213 -11.15 -4.97 -13.67
C PHE A 213 -11.34 -5.11 -15.20
N LEU A 214 -10.25 -5.25 -15.96
CA LEU A 214 -10.26 -5.47 -17.42
C LEU A 214 -10.49 -6.93 -17.84
N LYS A 215 -10.75 -7.82 -16.88
CA LYS A 215 -11.11 -9.23 -17.11
C LYS A 215 -12.53 -9.48 -16.58
N PRO A 216 -13.58 -8.90 -17.18
CA PRO A 216 -14.95 -8.99 -16.67
C PRO A 216 -15.44 -10.43 -16.50
N GLU A 217 -14.94 -11.37 -17.31
CA GLU A 217 -15.21 -12.80 -17.18
C GLU A 217 -14.85 -13.38 -15.80
N THR A 218 -14.01 -12.69 -15.03
CA THR A 218 -13.52 -13.16 -13.74
C THR A 218 -14.33 -12.67 -12.53
N TYR A 219 -15.07 -11.56 -12.65
CA TYR A 219 -15.86 -10.99 -11.54
C TYR A 219 -17.34 -10.78 -11.88
N ASP A 220 -17.68 -10.52 -13.14
CA ASP A 220 -19.06 -10.30 -13.58
C ASP A 220 -19.72 -11.60 -14.04
N ALA A 221 -20.91 -11.90 -13.48
CA ALA A 221 -21.62 -13.14 -13.78
C ALA A 221 -22.07 -13.23 -15.25
N THR A 222 -22.44 -12.11 -15.86
CA THR A 222 -22.92 -12.06 -17.25
C THR A 222 -21.79 -12.30 -18.23
N ALA A 223 -20.67 -11.60 -18.03
CA ALA A 223 -19.45 -11.77 -18.81
C ALA A 223 -18.87 -13.18 -18.65
N ARG A 224 -18.91 -13.74 -17.43
CA ARG A 224 -18.51 -15.12 -17.17
C ARG A 224 -19.36 -16.12 -17.96
N ALA A 225 -20.69 -15.96 -17.95
CA ALA A 225 -21.59 -16.81 -18.73
C ALA A 225 -21.39 -16.67 -20.24
N ALA A 226 -21.02 -15.49 -20.74
CA ALA A 226 -20.65 -15.29 -22.14
C ALA A 226 -19.33 -16.01 -22.48
N TYR A 227 -18.30 -15.83 -21.64
CA TYR A 227 -17.00 -16.48 -21.81
C TYR A 227 -17.11 -18.01 -21.82
N LEU A 228 -17.90 -18.60 -20.93
CA LEU A 228 -18.09 -20.06 -20.83
C LEU A 228 -18.81 -20.69 -22.04
N ARG A 229 -19.49 -19.88 -22.86
CA ARG A 229 -20.12 -20.37 -24.11
C ARG A 229 -19.12 -20.49 -25.26
N GLU A 230 -17.98 -19.84 -25.17
CA GLU A 230 -16.92 -19.93 -26.16
C GLU A 230 -16.10 -21.21 -25.97
N GLU A 231 -15.53 -21.74 -27.06
CA GLU A 231 -14.67 -22.92 -26.99
C GLU A 231 -13.28 -22.55 -26.49
N HIS A 232 -12.86 -23.15 -25.36
CA HIS A 232 -11.56 -22.90 -24.74
C HIS A 232 -10.71 -24.16 -24.72
N ARG A 233 -9.43 -24.03 -25.08
CA ARG A 233 -8.45 -25.13 -25.03
C ARG A 233 -8.33 -25.78 -23.65
N ASN A 234 -8.44 -24.96 -22.59
CA ASN A 234 -8.45 -25.39 -21.19
C ASN A 234 -9.67 -24.74 -20.52
N PRO A 235 -10.86 -25.34 -20.61
CA PRO A 235 -12.05 -24.77 -20.02
C PRO A 235 -12.00 -24.90 -18.49
N PRO A 236 -12.49 -23.89 -17.74
CA PRO A 236 -12.66 -24.03 -16.29
C PRO A 236 -13.62 -25.18 -15.98
N THR A 237 -13.38 -25.91 -14.89
CA THR A 237 -14.22 -27.05 -14.51
C THR A 237 -15.55 -26.59 -13.92
N LYS A 238 -15.53 -25.46 -13.19
CA LYS A 238 -16.71 -24.86 -12.58
C LYS A 238 -16.66 -23.32 -12.70
N PRO A 239 -17.80 -22.60 -12.68
CA PRO A 239 -17.81 -21.13 -12.80
C PRO A 239 -16.93 -20.41 -11.76
N GLU A 240 -16.88 -20.93 -10.53
CA GLU A 240 -16.04 -20.40 -9.45
C GLU A 240 -14.53 -20.51 -9.71
N ASP A 241 -14.10 -21.33 -10.67
CA ASP A 241 -12.70 -21.42 -11.07
C ASP A 241 -12.24 -20.16 -11.83
N LEU A 242 -13.18 -19.36 -12.35
CA LEU A 242 -12.88 -18.08 -13.00
C LEU A 242 -12.77 -16.90 -12.03
N ASP A 243 -12.91 -17.11 -10.72
CA ASP A 243 -12.84 -16.02 -9.75
C ASP A 243 -11.43 -15.40 -9.70
N TYR A 244 -11.34 -14.09 -10.00
CA TYR A 244 -10.07 -13.36 -9.97
C TYR A 244 -9.36 -13.42 -8.61
N ARG A 245 -10.12 -13.61 -7.52
CA ARG A 245 -9.58 -13.66 -6.17
C ARG A 245 -8.73 -14.91 -5.92
N LYS A 246 -8.92 -15.95 -6.74
CA LYS A 246 -8.09 -17.17 -6.75
C LYS A 246 -6.81 -17.01 -7.57
N ALA A 247 -6.63 -15.87 -8.25
CA ALA A 247 -5.39 -15.62 -8.96
C ALA A 247 -4.25 -15.44 -7.96
N GLU A 248 -3.16 -16.19 -8.11
CA GLU A 248 -1.99 -16.09 -7.25
C GLU A 248 -1.45 -14.65 -7.18
N GLY A 249 -1.47 -13.91 -8.29
CA GLY A 249 -1.11 -12.49 -8.31
C GLY A 249 -2.01 -11.61 -7.43
N TYR A 250 -3.32 -11.90 -7.35
CA TYR A 250 -4.25 -11.20 -6.45
C TYR A 250 -3.96 -11.56 -4.99
N GLU A 251 -3.79 -12.85 -4.67
CA GLU A 251 -3.46 -13.30 -3.32
C GLU A 251 -2.15 -12.67 -2.84
N ARG A 252 -1.12 -12.65 -3.69
CA ARG A 252 0.18 -12.05 -3.38
C ARG A 252 0.07 -10.54 -3.15
N MET A 253 -0.74 -9.85 -3.97
CA MET A 253 -1.04 -8.42 -3.77
C MET A 253 -1.72 -8.19 -2.42
N LEU A 254 -2.74 -9.00 -2.10
CA LEU A 254 -3.46 -8.89 -0.84
C LEU A 254 -2.50 -9.11 0.34
N LYS A 255 -1.71 -10.20 0.32
CA LYS A 255 -0.69 -10.50 1.34
C LYS A 255 0.28 -9.32 1.51
N ARG A 256 0.86 -8.80 0.44
CA ARG A 256 1.79 -7.66 0.52
C ARG A 256 1.13 -6.40 1.11
N CYS A 257 -0.13 -6.15 0.78
CA CYS A 257 -0.82 -4.92 1.15
C CYS A 257 -1.49 -4.97 2.53
N THR A 258 -1.75 -6.16 3.09
CA THR A 258 -2.50 -6.28 4.36
C THR A 258 -1.77 -7.05 5.45
N ALA A 259 -0.67 -7.76 5.15
CA ALA A 259 0.07 -8.55 6.13
C ALA A 259 0.57 -7.73 7.31
N ARG A 260 0.66 -8.36 8.48
CA ARG A 260 1.08 -7.69 9.71
C ARG A 260 2.57 -7.35 9.64
N ALA A 261 2.88 -6.06 9.62
CA ALA A 261 4.25 -5.54 9.69
C ALA A 261 4.50 -4.78 11.00
N ALA A 262 5.70 -4.90 11.57
CA ALA A 262 6.10 -4.13 12.75
C ALA A 262 6.13 -2.61 12.47
N TYR A 263 6.43 -2.22 11.22
CA TYR A 263 6.45 -0.84 10.71
C TYR A 263 5.52 -0.73 9.49
N GLY A 264 4.24 -0.88 9.78
CA GLY A 264 3.18 -1.14 8.82
C GLY A 264 2.19 0.01 8.59
N VAL A 265 2.48 1.25 8.97
CA VAL A 265 1.51 2.37 8.84
C VAL A 265 1.01 2.54 7.39
N HIS A 266 1.89 2.28 6.42
CA HIS A 266 1.56 2.29 4.99
C HIS A 266 0.51 1.26 4.58
N LEU A 267 0.27 0.23 5.38
CA LEU A 267 -0.72 -0.81 5.14
C LEU A 267 -2.11 -0.42 5.64
N TYR A 268 -2.25 0.60 6.51
CA TYR A 268 -3.54 0.96 7.10
C TYR A 268 -4.64 1.28 6.07
N PRO A 269 -4.39 2.08 5.01
CA PRO A 269 -5.44 2.34 4.02
C PRO A 269 -5.84 1.07 3.25
N HIS A 270 -4.89 0.18 2.99
CA HIS A 270 -5.12 -1.10 2.32
C HIS A 270 -5.94 -2.03 3.21
N GLN A 271 -5.53 -2.21 4.46
CA GLN A 271 -6.25 -2.97 5.49
C GLN A 271 -7.69 -2.45 5.67
N GLU A 272 -7.88 -1.13 5.74
CA GLU A 272 -9.21 -0.54 5.84
C GLU A 272 -10.06 -0.77 4.59
N PHE A 273 -9.45 -0.67 3.41
CA PHE A 273 -10.14 -0.94 2.16
C PHE A 273 -10.58 -2.41 2.09
N PHE A 274 -9.66 -3.35 2.24
CA PHE A 274 -9.95 -4.79 2.15
C PHE A 274 -10.69 -5.34 3.38
N GLY A 275 -10.84 -4.57 4.47
CA GLY A 275 -11.49 -5.05 5.68
C GLY A 275 -10.67 -6.09 6.44
N VAL A 276 -9.34 -5.95 6.45
CA VAL A 276 -8.44 -6.87 7.14
C VAL A 276 -7.97 -6.24 8.46
N GLY A 277 -8.23 -6.91 9.57
CA GLY A 277 -7.81 -6.47 10.91
C GLY A 277 -6.30 -6.60 11.14
N PRO A 278 -5.73 -5.85 12.11
CA PRO A 278 -4.32 -5.92 12.47
C PRO A 278 -3.89 -7.29 13.06
N ASP A 279 -4.86 -8.09 13.51
CA ASP A 279 -4.65 -9.43 14.06
C ASP A 279 -4.90 -10.55 13.03
N GLY A 280 -5.35 -10.21 11.81
CA GLY A 280 -5.44 -11.13 10.68
C GLY A 280 -4.03 -11.56 10.26
N SER A 281 -3.61 -12.75 10.68
CA SER A 281 -2.27 -13.25 10.47
C SER A 281 -2.02 -13.55 8.99
N VAL A 282 -1.24 -12.70 8.33
CA VAL A 282 -0.46 -13.11 7.16
C VAL A 282 1.00 -12.95 7.55
N ASP A 283 1.75 -14.05 7.50
CA ASP A 283 3.18 -14.08 7.78
C ASP A 283 3.94 -13.16 6.80
N GLN A 284 5.01 -12.51 7.28
CA GLN A 284 5.70 -11.42 6.56
C GLN A 284 6.44 -11.86 5.30
N ASN A 285 6.68 -13.17 5.13
CA ASN A 285 7.38 -13.72 3.97
C ASN A 285 6.47 -13.84 2.74
N TRP A 286 5.96 -12.70 2.26
CA TRP A 286 5.21 -12.62 1.00
C TRP A 286 6.03 -13.05 -0.23
N ARG A 287 7.37 -13.12 -0.11
CA ARG A 287 8.31 -13.55 -1.16
C ARG A 287 8.58 -15.06 -1.19
N ASP A 288 8.16 -15.83 -0.18
CA ASP A 288 8.42 -17.27 -0.20
C ASP A 288 7.47 -17.95 -1.19
N SER A 289 8.04 -18.53 -2.25
CA SER A 289 7.34 -19.25 -3.32
C SER A 289 6.75 -20.60 -2.91
N ASN A 290 6.58 -20.88 -1.62
CA ASN A 290 5.92 -22.11 -1.19
C ASN A 290 4.40 -21.92 -1.28
N PRO A 291 3.70 -22.58 -2.23
CA PRO A 291 2.26 -22.41 -2.42
C PRO A 291 1.45 -23.18 -1.38
N THR A 292 2.09 -23.97 -0.51
CA THR A 292 1.44 -24.71 0.56
C THR A 292 1.12 -23.81 1.75
N MET A 293 0.31 -22.79 1.49
CA MET A 293 -0.74 -22.50 2.44
C MET A 293 -1.86 -23.51 2.17
N PRO A 294 -2.57 -24.02 3.20
CA PRO A 294 -3.92 -24.48 2.93
C PRO A 294 -4.58 -23.32 2.18
N VAL A 295 -5.27 -23.63 1.07
CA VAL A 295 -6.32 -22.75 0.51
C VAL A 295 -6.84 -21.97 1.68
N LEU A 296 -6.68 -20.63 1.67
CA LEU A 296 -7.19 -19.82 2.74
C LEU A 296 -8.62 -20.31 2.91
N GLU A 297 -8.85 -21.12 3.94
CA GLU A 297 -10.19 -21.36 4.40
C GLU A 297 -10.55 -19.93 4.74
N THR A 298 -11.35 -19.36 3.85
CA THR A 298 -11.94 -18.01 3.93
C THR A 298 -12.60 -17.79 5.29
N HIS A 299 -12.68 -18.85 6.10
CA HIS A 299 -13.06 -19.02 7.47
C HIS A 299 -12.40 -18.10 8.50
N ASN A 300 -11.21 -17.53 8.26
CA ASN A 300 -10.61 -16.55 9.19
C ASN A 300 -10.63 -15.08 8.70
N LEU A 301 -11.30 -14.79 7.58
CA LEU A 301 -11.77 -13.44 7.23
C LEU A 301 -13.13 -13.10 7.89
N HIS A 302 -13.71 -14.04 8.66
CA HIS A 302 -15.09 -13.97 9.14
C HIS A 302 -15.33 -13.23 10.46
N GLU A 303 -14.33 -12.57 11.04
CA GLU A 303 -14.64 -11.57 12.06
C GLU A 303 -15.29 -10.38 11.35
N TYR A 304 -16.62 -10.29 11.45
CA TYR A 304 -17.40 -9.23 10.83
C TYR A 304 -16.81 -7.87 11.20
N MET A 305 -16.20 -7.20 10.23
CA MET A 305 -15.72 -5.84 10.41
C MET A 305 -16.84 -4.85 10.11
N PRO A 306 -17.25 -4.04 11.09
CA PRO A 306 -18.36 -3.13 10.88
C PRO A 306 -18.03 -2.03 9.86
N LEU A 307 -19.06 -1.61 9.15
CA LEU A 307 -19.06 -0.38 8.37
C LEU A 307 -19.39 0.78 9.29
N ARG A 308 -19.02 2.00 8.88
CA ARG A 308 -19.44 3.21 9.59
C ARG A 308 -20.96 3.37 9.63
N SER A 309 -21.66 2.88 8.60
CA SER A 309 -23.12 2.84 8.54
C SER A 309 -23.75 1.89 9.57
N ASP A 310 -22.99 0.92 10.08
CA ASP A 310 -23.52 -0.05 11.05
C ASP A 310 -23.60 0.53 12.44
N ILE A 311 -22.73 1.49 12.78
CA ILE A 311 -22.70 2.13 14.10
C ILE A 311 -24.07 2.66 14.51
N PRO A 312 -24.75 3.53 13.74
CA PRO A 312 -26.08 4.00 14.12
C PRO A 312 -27.13 2.88 14.18
N VAL A 313 -27.01 1.84 13.35
CA VAL A 313 -27.93 0.69 13.34
C VAL A 313 -27.78 -0.12 14.62
N VAL A 314 -26.56 -0.45 15.00
CA VAL A 314 -26.27 -1.21 16.23
C VAL A 314 -26.59 -0.38 17.46
N THR A 315 -26.26 0.92 17.49
CA THR A 315 -26.67 1.83 18.56
C THR A 315 -28.18 1.82 18.75
N ARG A 316 -28.97 1.93 17.66
CA ARG A 316 -30.43 1.86 17.72
C ARG A 316 -30.92 0.51 18.23
N TYR A 317 -30.29 -0.58 17.82
CA TYR A 317 -30.63 -1.92 18.29
C TYR A 317 -30.36 -2.09 19.79
N LEU A 318 -29.21 -1.61 20.28
CA LEU A 318 -28.88 -1.61 21.71
C LEU A 318 -29.90 -0.80 22.52
N GLN A 319 -30.32 0.37 22.02
CA GLN A 319 -31.38 1.16 22.64
C GLN A 319 -32.71 0.42 22.71
N GLN A 320 -33.11 -0.28 21.65
CA GLN A 320 -34.32 -1.12 21.64
C GLN A 320 -34.25 -2.27 22.65
N LYS A 321 -33.04 -2.72 23.00
CA LYS A 321 -32.79 -3.72 24.05
C LYS A 321 -32.71 -3.11 25.45
N GLY A 322 -32.93 -1.81 25.60
CA GLY A 322 -32.98 -1.11 26.88
C GLY A 322 -31.67 -0.45 27.31
N LEU A 323 -30.64 -0.41 26.44
CA LEU A 323 -29.39 0.28 26.74
C LEU A 323 -29.55 1.80 26.55
N PRO A 324 -29.25 2.64 27.56
CA PRO A 324 -29.16 4.09 27.39
C PRO A 324 -28.20 4.49 26.27
N LEU A 325 -28.49 5.59 25.57
CA LEU A 325 -27.68 6.06 24.44
C LEU A 325 -26.23 6.32 24.85
N GLU A 326 -26.04 6.81 26.08
CA GLU A 326 -24.76 7.19 26.67
C GLU A 326 -23.85 5.98 26.85
N LEU A 327 -24.42 4.78 27.07
CA LEU A 327 -23.66 3.54 27.27
C LEU A 327 -23.41 2.78 25.96
N ALA A 328 -24.10 3.13 24.87
CA ALA A 328 -23.90 2.46 23.58
C ALA A 328 -22.46 2.60 23.04
N PRO A 329 -21.80 3.77 23.10
CA PRO A 329 -20.39 3.89 22.72
C PRO A 329 -19.46 3.01 23.56
N GLU A 330 -19.69 2.91 24.87
CA GLU A 330 -18.87 2.07 25.76
C GLU A 330 -19.00 0.59 25.42
N VAL A 331 -20.22 0.11 25.13
CA VAL A 331 -20.46 -1.28 24.71
C VAL A 331 -19.81 -1.57 23.36
N LEU A 332 -19.96 -0.65 22.39
CA LEU A 332 -19.32 -0.79 21.07
C LEU A 332 -17.80 -0.82 21.18
N ASP A 333 -17.22 0.01 22.06
CA ASP A 333 -15.78 0.04 22.32
C ASP A 333 -15.29 -1.24 23.00
N HIS A 334 -16.02 -1.72 24.03
CA HIS A 334 -15.70 -2.96 24.73
C HIS A 334 -15.79 -4.20 23.83
N ALA A 335 -16.70 -4.17 22.86
CA ALA A 335 -16.85 -5.22 21.85
C ALA A 335 -15.85 -5.07 20.67
N GLU A 336 -14.94 -4.10 20.73
CA GLU A 336 -14.04 -3.73 19.62
C GLU A 336 -14.77 -3.52 18.29
N TYR A 337 -16.03 -3.06 18.33
CA TYR A 337 -16.91 -2.82 17.17
C TYR A 337 -16.51 -1.52 16.45
N ILE A 338 -15.25 -1.47 16.01
CA ILE A 338 -14.62 -0.30 15.41
C ILE A 338 -14.78 -0.42 13.88
N PRO A 339 -15.38 0.56 13.21
CA PRO A 339 -15.65 0.49 11.79
C PRO A 339 -14.34 0.64 11.00
N ARG A 340 -13.75 -0.52 10.66
CA ARG A 340 -12.45 -0.61 9.98
C ARG A 340 -12.61 -0.94 8.50
N ARG A 341 -13.72 -1.55 8.08
CA ARG A 341 -14.00 -1.92 6.69
C ARG A 341 -14.59 -0.75 5.91
N ARG A 342 -14.16 -0.58 4.66
CA ARG A 342 -14.78 0.37 3.71
C ARG A 342 -15.68 -0.29 2.69
N LEU A 343 -15.36 -1.51 2.24
CA LEU A 343 -16.14 -2.23 1.23
C LEU A 343 -17.50 -2.71 1.79
N PRO A 344 -18.64 -2.31 1.20
CA PRO A 344 -19.95 -2.85 1.54
C PRO A 344 -20.01 -4.39 1.50
N ILE A 345 -19.57 -4.98 0.38
CA ILE A 345 -19.42 -6.43 0.23
C ILE A 345 -17.99 -6.81 0.62
N ALA A 346 -17.84 -7.58 1.69
CA ALA A 346 -16.54 -8.04 2.16
C ALA A 346 -15.80 -8.84 1.08
N ASP A 347 -14.48 -8.74 1.06
CA ASP A 347 -13.57 -9.59 0.27
C ASP A 347 -13.81 -9.61 -1.25
N ASP A 348 -14.61 -8.69 -1.80
CA ASP A 348 -14.85 -8.58 -3.24
C ASP A 348 -14.76 -7.14 -3.76
N PRO A 349 -13.54 -6.56 -3.88
CA PRO A 349 -13.36 -5.21 -4.39
C PRO A 349 -14.04 -4.90 -5.72
N LEU A 350 -14.19 -5.90 -6.61
CA LEU A 350 -14.76 -5.73 -7.95
C LEU A 350 -16.28 -5.95 -7.98
N HIS A 351 -16.92 -6.24 -6.84
CA HIS A 351 -18.38 -6.32 -6.77
C HIS A 351 -19.04 -5.01 -7.22
N PRO A 352 -20.16 -5.03 -7.98
CA PRO A 352 -20.83 -3.82 -8.45
C PRO A 352 -21.18 -2.80 -7.35
N GLU A 353 -21.63 -3.28 -6.18
CA GLU A 353 -21.93 -2.44 -5.00
C GLU A 353 -20.70 -1.77 -4.38
N ASN A 354 -19.51 -2.33 -4.61
CA ASN A 354 -18.24 -1.79 -4.13
C ASN A 354 -17.61 -0.77 -5.10
N SER A 355 -18.23 -0.55 -6.27
CA SER A 355 -17.64 0.25 -7.35
C SER A 355 -17.28 1.69 -6.98
N GLU A 356 -18.04 2.32 -6.09
CA GLU A 356 -17.74 3.68 -5.61
C GLU A 356 -16.51 3.70 -4.70
N GLU A 357 -16.45 2.80 -3.72
CA GLU A 357 -15.32 2.69 -2.80
C GLU A 357 -14.05 2.24 -3.53
N LEU A 358 -14.15 1.31 -4.48
CA LEU A 358 -13.05 0.95 -5.38
C LEU A 358 -12.51 2.17 -6.14
N ARG A 359 -13.41 3.01 -6.69
CA ARG A 359 -13.01 4.24 -7.41
C ARG A 359 -12.27 5.21 -6.49
N LYS A 360 -12.78 5.43 -5.27
CA LYS A 360 -12.12 6.28 -4.26
C LYS A 360 -10.74 5.74 -3.89
N TYR A 361 -10.63 4.44 -3.68
CA TYR A 361 -9.40 3.76 -3.35
C TYR A 361 -8.36 3.85 -4.48
N LEU A 362 -8.73 3.55 -5.73
CA LEU A 362 -7.81 3.66 -6.87
C LEU A 362 -7.36 5.11 -7.10
N LYS A 363 -8.25 6.09 -6.93
CA LYS A 363 -7.89 7.52 -6.98
C LYS A 363 -6.89 7.88 -5.89
N TYR A 364 -7.09 7.38 -4.68
CA TYR A 364 -6.17 7.58 -3.55
C TYR A 364 -4.80 6.94 -3.82
N CYS A 365 -4.76 5.69 -4.27
CA CYS A 365 -3.51 5.01 -4.65
C CYS A 365 -2.75 5.80 -5.71
N TRP A 366 -3.43 6.25 -6.78
CA TRP A 366 -2.81 7.08 -7.81
C TRP A 366 -2.21 8.37 -7.23
N LYS A 367 -2.96 9.04 -6.36
CA LYS A 367 -2.49 10.27 -5.71
C LYS A 367 -1.25 10.03 -4.86
N LEU A 368 -1.20 8.92 -4.12
CA LEU A 368 -0.01 8.53 -3.35
C LEU A 368 1.21 8.30 -4.25
N LEU A 369 1.05 7.62 -5.39
CA LEU A 369 2.16 7.40 -6.34
C LEU A 369 2.71 8.72 -6.87
N VAL A 370 1.82 9.65 -7.23
CA VAL A 370 2.18 11.02 -7.65
C VAL A 370 2.93 11.76 -6.52
N TRP A 371 2.42 11.71 -5.29
CA TRP A 371 3.06 12.35 -4.14
C TRP A 371 4.43 11.75 -3.81
N CYS A 372 4.62 10.44 -3.95
CA CYS A 372 5.94 9.82 -3.82
C CYS A 372 6.93 10.41 -4.83
N ASN A 373 6.50 10.63 -6.08
CA ASN A 373 7.37 11.23 -7.09
C ASN A 373 7.67 12.71 -6.79
N VAL A 374 6.65 13.50 -6.40
CA VAL A 374 6.82 14.91 -6.02
C VAL A 374 7.85 15.06 -4.89
N VAL A 375 7.77 14.21 -3.87
CA VAL A 375 8.70 14.28 -2.73
C VAL A 375 10.09 13.77 -3.11
N ALA A 376 10.20 12.73 -3.94
CA ALA A 376 11.50 12.28 -4.48
C ALA A 376 12.21 13.40 -5.25
N GLU A 377 11.49 14.09 -6.15
CA GLU A 377 12.03 15.24 -6.89
C GLU A 377 12.40 16.39 -5.94
N GLY A 378 11.64 16.57 -4.85
CA GLY A 378 11.93 17.52 -3.79
C GLY A 378 13.26 17.27 -3.07
N THR A 379 13.78 16.04 -3.05
CA THR A 379 15.12 15.72 -2.52
C THR A 379 16.21 15.79 -3.60
N GLY A 380 15.88 16.23 -4.82
CA GLY A 380 16.79 16.22 -5.97
C GLY A 380 17.05 14.81 -6.53
N LYS A 381 16.18 13.84 -6.21
CA LYS A 381 16.26 12.46 -6.69
C LYS A 381 15.07 12.10 -7.58
N LYS A 382 15.17 10.97 -8.27
CA LYS A 382 14.10 10.42 -9.11
C LYS A 382 13.73 9.00 -8.65
N ILE A 383 12.47 8.62 -8.86
CA ILE A 383 12.06 7.21 -8.77
C ILE A 383 12.26 6.59 -10.15
N ASN A 384 12.93 5.44 -10.23
CA ASN A 384 13.01 4.69 -11.48
C ASN A 384 11.68 3.95 -11.70
N TRP A 385 10.67 4.67 -12.19
CA TRP A 385 9.32 4.13 -12.38
C TRP A 385 9.29 2.92 -13.29
N VAL A 386 10.04 2.95 -14.40
CA VAL A 386 10.10 1.82 -15.34
C VAL A 386 10.58 0.55 -14.62
N TYR A 387 11.60 0.65 -13.78
CA TYR A 387 12.05 -0.46 -12.93
C TYR A 387 10.95 -0.91 -11.96
N GLU A 388 10.37 0.00 -11.18
CA GLU A 388 9.39 -0.36 -10.14
C GLU A 388 8.12 -0.98 -10.73
N ILE A 389 7.67 -0.50 -11.90
CA ILE A 389 6.53 -1.07 -12.65
C ILE A 389 6.88 -2.45 -13.20
N THR A 390 8.07 -2.61 -13.77
CA THR A 390 8.52 -3.90 -14.32
C THR A 390 8.64 -4.95 -13.20
N GLN A 391 9.23 -4.58 -12.06
CA GLN A 391 9.28 -5.44 -10.88
C GLN A 391 7.88 -5.76 -10.38
N CYS A 392 6.96 -4.79 -10.33
CA CYS A 392 5.59 -5.04 -9.90
C CYS A 392 4.86 -6.05 -10.79
N ILE A 393 5.02 -5.95 -12.12
CA ILE A 393 4.43 -6.92 -13.07
C ILE A 393 5.03 -8.31 -12.87
N LEU A 394 6.34 -8.42 -12.64
CA LEU A 394 7.00 -9.69 -12.35
C LEU A 394 6.58 -10.27 -11.00
N ASP A 395 6.48 -9.42 -9.98
CA ASP A 395 6.02 -9.81 -8.66
C ASP A 395 4.54 -10.22 -8.70
N LEU A 396 3.72 -9.77 -9.65
CA LEU A 396 2.32 -10.20 -9.79
C LEU A 396 2.17 -11.47 -10.64
N TRP A 397 2.82 -11.51 -11.80
CA TRP A 397 2.54 -12.48 -12.88
C TRP A 397 3.81 -13.03 -13.55
N GLY A 398 4.97 -12.81 -12.95
CA GLY A 398 6.24 -13.32 -13.43
C GLY A 398 6.32 -14.83 -13.26
N VAL A 399 6.21 -15.54 -14.37
CA VAL A 399 6.53 -16.97 -14.50
C VAL A 399 7.79 -17.13 -15.36
N ASP A 400 8.43 -18.29 -15.32
CA ASP A 400 9.70 -18.58 -16.00
C ASP A 400 9.71 -18.27 -17.50
N GLU A 401 8.54 -18.19 -18.12
CA GLU A 401 8.37 -18.05 -19.56
C GLU A 401 8.40 -16.59 -20.03
N LEU A 402 8.31 -15.65 -19.09
CA LEU A 402 8.32 -14.24 -19.41
C LEU A 402 9.77 -13.81 -19.66
N LYS A 403 10.11 -13.59 -20.93
CA LYS A 403 11.47 -13.25 -21.35
C LYS A 403 11.92 -11.95 -20.70
N ARG A 404 13.03 -12.04 -19.97
CA ARG A 404 13.61 -10.92 -19.23
C ARG A 404 15.12 -10.90 -19.38
N ARG A 405 15.68 -9.69 -19.39
CA ARG A 405 17.12 -9.45 -19.26
C ARG A 405 17.40 -8.96 -17.85
N THR A 406 18.38 -9.55 -17.18
CA THR A 406 18.92 -8.98 -15.95
C THR A 406 19.64 -7.69 -16.31
N ILE A 407 19.24 -6.59 -15.68
CA ILE A 407 19.94 -5.32 -15.72
C ILE A 407 20.63 -5.19 -14.38
N HIS A 408 21.95 -5.18 -14.41
CA HIS A 408 22.71 -4.88 -13.22
C HIS A 408 22.85 -3.38 -13.07
N TYR A 409 22.27 -2.84 -12.00
CA TYR A 409 22.41 -1.45 -11.62
C TYR A 409 23.68 -1.32 -10.76
N TYR A 410 24.84 -1.66 -11.33
CA TYR A 410 26.14 -1.64 -10.62
C TYR A 410 26.68 -0.23 -10.39
N VAL A 411 26.06 0.78 -11.00
CA VAL A 411 26.39 2.18 -10.74
C VAL A 411 25.18 2.76 -10.06
N ILE A 412 25.36 3.21 -8.82
CA ILE A 412 24.44 4.12 -8.15
C ILE A 412 24.32 5.31 -9.10
N ASP A 413 23.32 5.27 -9.98
CA ASP A 413 22.97 6.45 -10.74
C ASP A 413 22.51 7.45 -9.68
N ARG A 414 23.37 8.43 -9.42
CA ARG A 414 23.21 9.39 -8.33
C ARG A 414 21.93 10.21 -8.50
N GLU A 415 21.31 10.17 -9.67
CA GLU A 415 20.02 10.79 -9.95
C GLU A 415 18.84 10.05 -9.31
N TYR A 416 18.93 8.74 -9.06
CA TYR A 416 17.80 7.96 -8.56
C TYR A 416 17.89 7.68 -7.05
N LEU A 417 16.72 7.51 -6.43
CA LEU A 417 16.63 6.87 -5.11
C LEU A 417 17.17 5.44 -5.22
N GLN A 418 17.94 5.03 -4.20
CA GLN A 418 18.63 3.74 -4.24
C GLN A 418 17.67 2.58 -4.49
N LEU A 419 18.04 1.70 -5.43
CA LEU A 419 17.25 0.51 -5.69
C LEU A 419 17.49 -0.50 -4.57
N PRO A 420 16.43 -1.20 -4.10
CA PRO A 420 16.55 -2.21 -3.05
C PRO A 420 17.33 -3.46 -3.48
N ARG A 421 17.63 -3.60 -4.79
CA ARG A 421 18.33 -4.73 -5.39
C ARG A 421 19.39 -4.23 -6.37
N VAL A 422 20.53 -4.91 -6.34
CA VAL A 422 21.62 -4.71 -7.31
C VAL A 422 21.19 -5.15 -8.72
N ASP A 423 20.25 -6.09 -8.79
CA ASP A 423 19.71 -6.64 -10.02
C ASP A 423 18.25 -6.20 -10.24
N GLY A 424 17.97 -5.70 -11.44
CA GLY A 424 16.62 -5.56 -11.95
C GLY A 424 16.39 -6.34 -13.22
N TYR A 425 15.19 -6.19 -13.75
CA TYR A 425 14.76 -6.87 -14.96
C TYR A 425 14.20 -5.85 -15.94
N SER A 426 14.34 -6.16 -17.23
CA SER A 426 13.63 -5.53 -18.34
C SER A 426 13.08 -6.61 -19.23
N PHE A 427 11.90 -6.37 -19.83
CA PHE A 427 11.28 -7.34 -20.73
C PHE A 427 11.94 -7.32 -22.10
N ILE A 428 12.12 -8.50 -22.71
CA ILE A 428 12.75 -8.67 -24.04
C ILE A 428 11.71 -8.99 -25.10
#